data_AF-A0A261GNB7-F1
#
_entry.id   AF-A0A261GNB7-F1
#
_cell.length_a   1.000
_cell.length_b   1.000
_cell.length_c   1.000
_cell.angle_alpha   90.00
_cell.angle_beta   90.00
_cell.angle_gamma   90.00
#
_symmetry.space_group_name_H-M   'P 1'
#
loop_
_entity.id
_entity.type
_entity.pdbx_description
1 polymer ?
#
loop_
_entity_poly.entity_id
_entity_poly.type
_entity_poly.pdbx_seq_one_letter_code
_entity_poly.pdbx_strand_id
1 'polypeptide(L)'
;MLPKNPIEKELQKLDAQWEEFVESELPILRWKVSPDANQLVYAYIKLREQFEDSPDDFFISLHSDFSSLEQFGYDLSIELDREITTGIEASMEDEEKNETEDESNQMLQWEKPDLNTALSGHDALFKCCNAVLTAFNDYFTNLVIVIWPHQISSLAQYQKWLEQACKIHRDYPVWGNNLKWIILDNEQQPGFNRLAQDYPEQILSQTPPLNLQGAINQVLEEADDGSDGAGFRQFLVDMNYAVQNNDLNELEKKSEAALGIAEKNQWSDMQVTVLLLRASGYLNAKRLDNALQDYQDAQAVAATGVKSNKPGCDKLLFQAHISEGSALLADKRYDEAAEAFRQSADIAEEQGDAMMSMESRRLQSYCFEQLKNKNRAWASALLGLNVARTIPADQRQYSTLPYLGEALVRVAPDREEKSHVHQAMTDLLGDAWQKPARKPVSA
;
A
#
# COMPACT_ATOMS: atom_id res chain seq x y z
N MET A 1 -17.00 -28.66 -16.93
CA MET A 1 -16.11 -27.67 -16.32
C MET A 1 -16.30 -26.37 -17.08
N LEU A 2 -16.67 -25.28 -16.39
CA LEU A 2 -16.62 -23.96 -17.00
C LEU A 2 -15.15 -23.63 -17.33
N PRO A 3 -14.88 -22.95 -18.46
CA PRO A 3 -13.53 -22.52 -18.77
C PRO A 3 -13.02 -21.59 -17.67
N LYS A 4 -11.81 -21.87 -17.16
CA LYS A 4 -11.18 -21.03 -16.13
C LYS A 4 -10.93 -19.62 -16.65
N ASN A 5 -11.24 -18.62 -15.82
CA ASN A 5 -11.02 -17.21 -16.14
C ASN A 5 -9.51 -16.95 -16.35
N PRO A 6 -9.11 -15.98 -17.20
CA PRO A 6 -7.70 -15.63 -17.40
C PRO A 6 -6.89 -15.42 -16.11
N ILE A 7 -7.46 -14.83 -15.07
CA ILE A 7 -6.80 -14.63 -13.78
C ILE A 7 -6.55 -15.97 -13.07
N GLU A 8 -7.51 -16.89 -13.10
CA GLU A 8 -7.35 -18.23 -12.52
C GLU A 8 -6.22 -19.00 -13.20
N LYS A 9 -6.01 -18.81 -14.52
CA LYS A 9 -4.89 -19.42 -15.24
C LYS A 9 -3.54 -18.89 -14.77
N GLU A 10 -3.46 -17.62 -14.40
CA GLU A 10 -2.23 -17.04 -13.85
C GLU A 10 -1.96 -17.54 -12.42
N LEU A 11 -3.01 -17.69 -11.59
CA LEU A 11 -2.90 -18.31 -10.27
C LEU A 11 -2.43 -19.78 -10.37
N GLN A 12 -2.90 -20.53 -11.36
CA GLN A 12 -2.43 -21.90 -11.59
C GLN A 12 -0.93 -22.00 -11.91
N LYS A 13 -0.31 -20.95 -12.45
CA LYS A 13 1.15 -20.93 -12.67
C LYS A 13 1.92 -20.79 -11.36
N LEU A 14 1.38 -20.03 -10.39
CA LEU A 14 1.95 -19.95 -9.05
C LEU A 14 1.79 -21.28 -8.32
N ASP A 15 0.62 -21.91 -8.46
CA ASP A 15 0.34 -23.21 -7.87
C ASP A 15 1.30 -24.30 -8.38
N ALA A 16 1.52 -24.38 -9.70
CA ALA A 16 2.47 -25.32 -10.28
C ALA A 16 3.92 -25.09 -9.78
N GLN A 17 4.30 -23.83 -9.49
CA GLN A 17 5.63 -23.54 -8.91
C GLN A 17 5.72 -23.92 -7.45
N TRP A 18 4.64 -23.74 -6.70
CA TRP A 18 4.53 -24.22 -5.33
C TRP A 18 4.66 -25.75 -5.26
N GLU A 19 3.95 -26.47 -6.14
CA GLU A 19 4.05 -27.94 -6.23
C GLU A 19 5.50 -28.39 -6.53
N GLU A 20 6.17 -27.78 -7.51
CA GLU A 20 7.59 -28.06 -7.82
C GLU A 20 8.50 -27.80 -6.61
N PHE A 21 8.20 -26.76 -5.82
CA PHE A 21 8.94 -26.46 -4.60
C PHE A 21 8.72 -27.51 -3.51
N VAL A 22 7.49 -27.92 -3.25
CA VAL A 22 7.18 -28.96 -2.27
C VAL A 22 7.89 -30.26 -2.64
N GLU A 23 7.86 -30.66 -3.93
CA GLU A 23 8.59 -31.84 -4.44
C GLU A 23 10.12 -31.76 -4.26
N SER A 24 10.69 -30.55 -4.24
CA SER A 24 12.13 -30.35 -4.03
C SER A 24 12.58 -30.63 -2.59
N GLU A 25 11.64 -30.68 -1.64
CA GLU A 25 11.86 -30.79 -0.20
C GLU A 25 12.71 -29.68 0.44
N LEU A 26 13.08 -28.65 -0.34
CA LEU A 26 13.86 -27.53 0.16
C LEU A 26 13.06 -26.69 1.19
N PRO A 27 13.73 -26.05 2.16
CA PRO A 27 13.06 -25.26 3.19
C PRO A 27 12.62 -23.87 2.72
N ILE A 28 13.22 -23.30 1.67
CA ILE A 28 12.97 -21.91 1.25
C ILE A 28 12.66 -21.84 -0.24
N LEU A 29 11.50 -21.28 -0.56
CA LEU A 29 11.14 -20.83 -1.89
C LEU A 29 11.42 -19.33 -2.03
N ARG A 30 12.23 -18.97 -3.02
CA ARG A 30 12.44 -17.59 -3.45
C ARG A 30 11.72 -17.35 -4.77
N TRP A 31 10.61 -16.62 -4.71
CA TRP A 31 9.95 -16.12 -5.92
C TRP A 31 10.53 -14.78 -6.34
N LYS A 32 11.06 -14.74 -7.57
CA LYS A 32 11.43 -13.49 -8.25
C LYS A 32 10.23 -12.98 -9.02
N VAL A 33 9.59 -11.95 -8.49
CA VAL A 33 8.32 -11.42 -9.00
C VAL A 33 8.54 -10.02 -9.57
N SER A 34 7.89 -9.71 -10.68
CA SER A 34 7.84 -8.36 -11.21
C SER A 34 6.90 -7.49 -10.34
N PRO A 35 7.19 -6.19 -10.13
CA PRO A 35 6.38 -5.35 -9.25
C PRO A 35 4.88 -5.30 -9.59
N ASP A 36 4.54 -5.39 -10.87
CA ASP A 36 3.17 -5.41 -11.40
C ASP A 36 2.43 -6.73 -11.08
N ALA A 37 3.14 -7.83 -10.82
CA ALA A 37 2.57 -9.12 -10.47
C ALA A 37 2.40 -9.36 -8.95
N ASN A 38 2.89 -8.45 -8.10
CA ASN A 38 2.79 -8.59 -6.64
C ASN A 38 1.34 -8.76 -6.16
N GLN A 39 0.38 -8.04 -6.75
CA GLN A 39 -1.02 -8.15 -6.36
C GLN A 39 -1.59 -9.55 -6.63
N LEU A 40 -1.14 -10.19 -7.73
CA LEU A 40 -1.56 -11.55 -8.06
C LEU A 40 -0.95 -12.57 -7.09
N VAL A 41 0.32 -12.38 -6.71
CA VAL A 41 0.98 -13.22 -5.69
C VAL A 41 0.29 -13.08 -4.34
N TYR A 42 -0.07 -11.86 -3.94
CA TYR A 42 -0.86 -11.62 -2.74
C TYR A 42 -2.21 -12.33 -2.79
N ALA A 43 -2.92 -12.25 -3.93
CA ALA A 43 -4.19 -12.94 -4.11
C ALA A 43 -4.02 -14.47 -4.01
N TYR A 44 -2.97 -15.03 -4.61
CA TYR A 44 -2.64 -16.45 -4.48
C TYR A 44 -2.42 -16.86 -3.03
N ILE A 45 -1.58 -16.14 -2.29
CA ILE A 45 -1.29 -16.43 -0.88
C ILE A 45 -2.57 -16.36 -0.05
N LYS A 46 -3.39 -15.31 -0.23
CA LYS A 46 -4.66 -15.15 0.49
C LYS A 46 -5.65 -16.28 0.20
N LEU A 47 -5.69 -16.78 -1.03
CA LEU A 47 -6.50 -17.96 -1.36
C LEU A 47 -5.98 -19.23 -0.65
N ARG A 48 -4.65 -19.41 -0.57
CA ARG A 48 -4.04 -20.54 0.16
C ARG A 48 -4.28 -20.47 1.67
N GLU A 49 -4.38 -19.26 2.24
CA GLU A 49 -4.72 -19.06 3.66
C GLU A 49 -6.17 -19.44 4.01
N GLN A 50 -7.09 -19.48 3.03
CA GLN A 50 -8.51 -19.73 3.26
C GLN A 50 -8.88 -21.22 3.41
N PHE A 51 -7.91 -22.15 3.41
CA PHE A 51 -8.07 -23.60 3.64
C PHE A 51 -9.02 -24.37 2.70
N GLU A 52 -9.54 -23.78 1.62
CA GLU A 52 -10.61 -24.43 0.85
C GLU A 52 -10.12 -25.58 -0.07
N ASP A 53 -8.86 -25.57 -0.54
CA ASP A 53 -8.44 -26.44 -1.66
C ASP A 53 -7.21 -27.35 -1.40
N SER A 54 -6.47 -27.19 -0.30
CA SER A 54 -5.27 -28.02 -0.01
C SER A 54 -5.05 -28.19 1.49
N PRO A 55 -5.58 -29.27 2.11
CA PRO A 55 -5.46 -29.50 3.55
C PRO A 55 -4.03 -29.82 3.99
N ASP A 56 -3.11 -30.06 3.05
CA ASP A 56 -1.74 -30.47 3.36
C ASP A 56 -0.83 -29.29 3.76
N ASP A 57 -1.14 -28.06 3.34
CA ASP A 57 -0.27 -26.90 3.56
C ASP A 57 -1.01 -25.77 4.28
N PHE A 58 -0.53 -25.39 5.46
CA PHE A 58 -1.06 -24.26 6.20
C PHE A 58 -0.24 -22.99 5.94
N PHE A 59 -0.81 -22.06 5.17
CA PHE A 59 -0.17 -20.80 4.83
C PHE A 59 -0.44 -19.73 5.90
N ILE A 60 0.61 -18.98 6.25
CA ILE A 60 0.52 -17.76 7.06
C ILE A 60 1.45 -16.70 6.48
N SER A 61 0.88 -15.56 6.08
CA SER A 61 1.62 -14.38 5.65
C SER A 61 1.97 -13.46 6.81
N LEU A 62 3.25 -13.10 6.89
CA LEU A 62 3.79 -12.19 7.90
C LEU A 62 4.39 -10.96 7.22
N HIS A 63 3.96 -9.78 7.65
CA HIS A 63 4.20 -8.49 7.00
C HIS A 63 4.86 -7.43 7.90
N SER A 64 5.31 -7.81 9.10
CA SER A 64 6.09 -6.95 9.99
C SER A 64 7.23 -6.22 9.23
N ASP A 65 7.43 -4.94 9.54
CA ASP A 65 8.50 -4.14 8.91
C ASP A 65 9.88 -4.64 9.32
N PHE A 66 10.83 -4.68 8.38
CA PHE A 66 12.22 -4.96 8.70
C PHE A 66 12.91 -3.70 9.23
N SER A 67 12.97 -3.57 10.56
CA SER A 67 13.58 -2.44 11.27
C SER A 67 15.06 -2.65 11.62
N SER A 68 15.42 -3.84 12.14
CA SER A 68 16.80 -4.25 12.39
C SER A 68 16.94 -5.78 12.37
N LEU A 69 18.19 -6.25 12.29
CA LEU A 69 18.51 -7.68 12.31
C LEU A 69 18.08 -8.36 13.61
N GLU A 70 18.25 -7.70 14.75
CA GLU A 70 18.01 -8.28 16.08
C GLU A 70 16.52 -8.38 16.40
N GLN A 71 15.74 -7.38 15.98
CA GLN A 71 14.34 -7.24 16.37
C GLN A 71 13.38 -7.99 15.44
N PHE A 72 13.71 -8.09 14.15
CA PHE A 72 12.76 -8.54 13.13
C PHE A 72 12.17 -9.95 13.39
N GLY A 73 12.98 -10.89 13.89
CA GLY A 73 12.46 -12.23 14.22
C GLY A 73 11.46 -12.22 15.39
N TYR A 74 11.61 -11.32 16.37
CA TYR A 74 10.62 -11.15 17.44
C TYR A 74 9.33 -10.51 16.92
N ASP A 75 9.44 -9.53 16.02
CA ASP A 75 8.27 -8.88 15.42
C ASP A 75 7.43 -9.90 14.64
N LEU A 76 8.08 -10.75 13.83
CA LEU A 76 7.44 -11.87 13.13
C LEU A 76 6.80 -12.89 14.10
N SER A 77 7.45 -13.21 15.23
CA SER A 77 6.87 -14.11 16.24
C SER A 77 5.59 -13.55 16.86
N ILE A 78 5.56 -12.24 17.13
CA ILE A 78 4.39 -11.56 17.71
C ILE A 78 3.25 -11.53 16.69
N GLU A 79 3.58 -11.27 15.42
CA GLU A 79 2.61 -11.30 14.33
C GLU A 79 2.03 -12.70 14.13
N LEU A 80 2.88 -13.73 14.04
CA LEU A 80 2.45 -15.12 13.90
C LEU A 80 1.50 -15.56 15.02
N ASP A 81 1.84 -15.23 16.28
CA ASP A 81 0.97 -15.52 17.43
C ASP A 81 -0.40 -14.84 17.32
N ARG A 82 -0.43 -13.59 16.83
CA ARG A 82 -1.67 -12.86 16.61
C ARG A 82 -2.52 -13.51 15.52
N GLU A 83 -1.92 -13.91 14.41
CA GLU A 83 -2.65 -14.55 13.30
C GLU A 83 -3.24 -15.90 13.74
N ILE A 84 -2.48 -16.73 14.47
CA ILE A 84 -2.99 -18.00 15.02
C ILE A 84 -4.14 -17.76 16.00
N THR A 85 -3.99 -16.81 16.93
CA THR A 85 -5.03 -16.51 17.92
C THR A 85 -6.31 -16.01 17.24
N THR A 86 -6.17 -15.14 16.24
CA THR A 86 -7.31 -14.61 15.46
C THR A 86 -8.02 -15.73 14.68
N GLY A 87 -7.27 -16.66 14.10
CA GLY A 87 -7.83 -17.82 13.39
C GLY A 87 -8.62 -18.76 14.32
N ILE A 88 -8.09 -19.04 15.51
CA ILE A 88 -8.79 -19.86 16.52
C ILE A 88 -10.09 -19.18 16.96
N GLU A 89 -10.03 -17.88 17.27
CA GLU A 89 -11.21 -17.11 17.68
C GLU A 89 -12.30 -17.13 16.59
N ALA A 90 -11.92 -16.94 15.32
CA ALA A 90 -12.86 -17.03 14.20
C ALA A 90 -13.48 -18.42 14.05
N SER A 91 -12.68 -19.49 14.19
CA SER A 91 -13.18 -20.87 14.15
C SER A 91 -14.19 -21.16 15.26
N MET A 92 -13.91 -20.70 16.48
CA MET A 92 -14.83 -20.86 17.62
C MET A 92 -16.16 -20.14 17.39
N GLU A 93 -16.13 -18.91 16.84
CA GLU A 93 -17.35 -18.19 16.52
C GLU A 93 -18.20 -18.88 15.44
N ASP A 94 -17.57 -19.50 14.45
CA ASP A 94 -18.27 -20.21 13.37
C ASP A 94 -18.88 -21.53 13.84
N GLU A 95 -18.21 -22.25 14.75
CA GLU A 95 -18.75 -23.44 15.41
C GLU A 95 -19.96 -23.10 16.30
N GLU A 96 -19.87 -22.02 17.09
CA GLU A 96 -21.00 -21.53 17.92
C GLU A 96 -22.22 -21.16 17.07
N LYS A 97 -22.02 -20.62 15.86
CA LYS A 97 -23.10 -20.25 14.93
C LYS A 97 -23.72 -21.45 14.20
N ASN A 98 -22.98 -22.55 14.03
CA ASN A 98 -23.39 -23.68 13.19
C ASN A 98 -24.01 -24.87 13.95
N GLU A 99 -24.25 -24.77 15.27
CA GLU A 99 -24.91 -25.79 16.12
C GLU A 99 -24.46 -27.25 15.86
N THR A 100 -23.19 -27.46 15.51
CA THR A 100 -22.66 -28.81 15.26
C THR A 100 -22.14 -29.38 16.56
N GLU A 101 -22.99 -30.15 17.25
CA GLU A 101 -22.64 -30.98 18.40
C GLU A 101 -21.75 -32.15 17.95
N ASP A 102 -20.48 -31.88 17.62
CA ASP A 102 -19.48 -32.94 17.50
C ASP A 102 -18.74 -33.07 18.84
N GLU A 103 -19.08 -34.10 19.62
CA GLU A 103 -18.52 -34.40 20.95
C GLU A 103 -17.01 -34.77 20.91
N SER A 104 -16.39 -34.70 19.74
CA SER A 104 -14.95 -34.94 19.51
C SER A 104 -14.11 -33.67 19.52
N ASN A 105 -14.69 -32.50 19.80
CA ASN A 105 -14.00 -31.22 19.77
C ASN A 105 -13.01 -31.08 20.96
N GLN A 106 -11.84 -31.71 20.83
CA GLN A 106 -10.70 -31.37 21.66
C GLN A 106 -10.34 -29.92 21.39
N MET A 107 -10.69 -29.05 22.33
CA MET A 107 -10.33 -27.64 22.33
C MET A 107 -8.85 -27.51 21.96
N LEU A 108 -8.57 -26.92 20.79
CA LEU A 108 -7.23 -26.76 20.25
C LEU A 108 -6.33 -26.10 21.31
N GLN A 109 -5.34 -26.85 21.79
CA GLN A 109 -4.44 -26.38 22.86
C GLN A 109 -3.32 -25.54 22.25
N TRP A 110 -3.65 -24.33 21.79
CA TRP A 110 -2.64 -23.34 21.42
C TRP A 110 -2.07 -22.69 22.67
N GLU A 111 -0.79 -22.95 22.93
CA GLU A 111 -0.03 -22.25 23.96
C GLU A 111 1.05 -21.38 23.32
N LYS A 112 0.88 -20.06 23.43
CA LYS A 112 1.86 -19.08 22.98
C LYS A 112 3.22 -19.33 23.66
N PRO A 113 4.32 -19.46 22.90
CA PRO A 113 5.65 -19.56 23.49
C PRO A 113 6.08 -18.30 24.25
N ASP A 114 6.76 -18.47 25.39
CA ASP A 114 7.37 -17.35 26.12
C ASP A 114 8.63 -16.84 25.39
N LEU A 115 8.46 -15.72 24.67
CA LEU A 115 9.51 -15.08 23.90
C LEU A 115 10.67 -14.56 24.75
N ASN A 116 10.48 -14.35 26.06
CA ASN A 116 11.57 -13.92 26.95
C ASN A 116 12.64 -15.02 27.14
N THR A 117 12.31 -16.26 26.81
CA THR A 117 13.25 -17.39 26.84
C THR A 117 14.05 -17.53 25.56
N ALA A 118 13.78 -16.71 24.53
CA ALA A 118 14.44 -16.81 23.24
C ALA A 118 15.85 -16.20 23.25
N LEU A 119 16.80 -16.89 22.64
CA LEU A 119 18.20 -16.45 22.54
C LEU A 119 18.41 -15.35 21.49
N SER A 120 17.52 -15.28 20.50
CA SER A 120 17.54 -14.31 19.40
C SER A 120 16.16 -14.21 18.76
N GLY A 121 15.97 -13.25 17.85
CA GLY A 121 14.75 -13.16 17.05
C GLY A 121 14.50 -14.40 16.19
N HIS A 122 15.53 -15.03 15.63
CA HIS A 122 15.36 -16.29 14.90
C HIS A 122 14.90 -17.43 15.83
N ASP A 123 15.50 -17.55 17.02
CA ASP A 123 15.08 -18.56 18.01
C ASP A 123 13.61 -18.34 18.43
N ALA A 124 13.20 -17.08 18.62
CA ALA A 124 11.80 -16.73 18.88
C ALA A 124 10.88 -17.22 17.75
N LEU A 125 11.25 -16.95 16.49
CA LEU A 125 10.43 -17.33 15.34
C LEU A 125 10.33 -18.85 15.18
N PHE A 126 11.46 -19.57 15.30
CA PHE A 126 11.45 -21.04 15.22
C PHE A 126 10.68 -21.67 16.37
N LYS A 127 10.76 -21.14 17.60
CA LYS A 127 9.94 -21.62 18.72
C LYS A 127 8.45 -21.47 18.44
N CYS A 128 8.02 -20.33 17.89
CA CYS A 128 6.62 -20.13 17.48
C CYS A 128 6.21 -21.10 16.37
N CYS A 129 7.01 -21.24 15.31
CA CYS A 129 6.71 -22.18 14.22
C CYS A 129 6.60 -23.62 14.72
N ASN A 130 7.52 -24.06 15.58
CA ASN A 130 7.51 -25.40 16.15
C ASN A 130 6.33 -25.62 17.11
N ALA A 131 5.90 -24.59 17.85
CA ALA A 131 4.69 -24.66 18.66
C ALA A 131 3.45 -24.84 17.79
N VAL A 132 3.34 -24.10 16.67
CA VAL A 132 2.24 -24.27 15.70
C VAL A 132 2.26 -25.70 15.13
N LEU A 133 3.42 -26.16 14.64
CA LEU A 133 3.57 -27.51 14.12
C LEU A 133 3.22 -28.60 15.13
N THR A 134 3.44 -28.36 16.43
CA THR A 134 3.09 -29.32 17.48
C THR A 134 1.61 -29.29 17.82
N ALA A 135 1.01 -28.09 17.91
CA ALA A 135 -0.38 -27.90 18.28
C ALA A 135 -1.37 -28.34 17.20
N PHE A 136 -0.97 -28.27 15.92
CA PHE A 136 -1.84 -28.47 14.77
C PHE A 136 -1.36 -29.60 13.82
N ASN A 137 -0.53 -30.52 14.31
CA ASN A 137 0.08 -31.58 13.48
C ASN A 137 -0.92 -32.50 12.77
N ASP A 138 -2.14 -32.63 13.27
CA ASP A 138 -3.19 -33.49 12.70
C ASP A 138 -3.99 -32.79 11.59
N TYR A 139 -3.79 -31.48 11.39
CA TYR A 139 -4.58 -30.67 10.46
C TYR A 139 -3.88 -30.35 9.14
N PHE A 140 -2.55 -30.37 9.12
CA PHE A 140 -1.75 -30.08 7.94
C PHE A 140 -0.41 -30.81 7.98
N THR A 141 0.20 -31.00 6.81
CA THR A 141 1.53 -31.59 6.67
C THR A 141 2.63 -30.55 6.80
N ASN A 142 2.48 -29.40 6.13
CA ASN A 142 3.47 -28.32 6.13
C ASN A 142 2.93 -27.02 6.71
N LEU A 143 3.73 -26.36 7.56
CA LEU A 143 3.56 -24.95 7.90
C LEU A 143 4.34 -24.10 6.90
N VAL A 144 3.65 -23.21 6.20
CA VAL A 144 4.22 -22.33 5.19
C VAL A 144 4.19 -20.89 5.67
N ILE A 145 5.37 -20.35 6.00
CA ILE A 145 5.51 -18.97 6.43
C ILE A 145 5.93 -18.10 5.24
N VAL A 146 5.05 -17.21 4.81
CA VAL A 146 5.39 -16.21 3.80
C VAL A 146 5.95 -14.98 4.50
N ILE A 147 7.26 -14.74 4.36
CA ILE A 147 7.93 -13.59 4.97
C ILE A 147 7.96 -12.46 3.95
N TRP A 148 7.06 -11.49 4.10
CA TRP A 148 6.91 -10.40 3.16
C TRP A 148 6.76 -9.04 3.86
N PRO A 149 7.86 -8.45 4.34
CA PRO A 149 7.85 -7.17 5.04
C PRO A 149 7.24 -6.05 4.19
N HIS A 150 6.39 -5.21 4.78
CA HIS A 150 5.89 -4.01 4.09
C HIS A 150 7.02 -3.03 3.76
N GLN A 151 7.97 -2.86 4.68
CA GLN A 151 9.15 -2.01 4.49
C GLN A 151 10.45 -2.73 4.85
N ILE A 152 11.50 -2.44 4.07
CA ILE A 152 12.85 -2.90 4.33
C ILE A 152 13.76 -1.70 4.54
N SER A 153 14.12 -1.43 5.78
CA SER A 153 15.00 -0.30 6.15
C SER A 153 16.42 -0.44 5.56
N SER A 154 16.92 -1.67 5.43
CA SER A 154 18.25 -1.97 4.88
C SER A 154 18.27 -3.36 4.24
N LEU A 155 18.32 -3.41 2.91
CA LEU A 155 18.41 -4.67 2.15
C LEU A 155 19.63 -5.50 2.55
N ALA A 156 20.76 -4.85 2.84
CA ALA A 156 21.99 -5.54 3.24
C ALA A 156 21.87 -6.22 4.62
N GLN A 157 21.12 -5.63 5.55
CA GLN A 157 20.85 -6.27 6.84
C GLN A 157 19.81 -7.38 6.71
N TYR A 158 18.80 -7.19 5.85
CA TYR A 158 17.81 -8.23 5.60
C TYR A 158 18.41 -9.47 4.93
N GLN A 159 19.32 -9.28 3.96
CA GLN A 159 20.15 -10.36 3.40
C GLN A 159 20.89 -11.13 4.47
N LYS A 160 21.53 -10.44 5.42
CA LYS A 160 22.24 -11.08 6.54
C LYS A 160 21.31 -11.82 7.48
N TRP A 161 20.11 -11.31 7.71
CA TRP A 161 19.09 -11.98 8.52
C TRP A 161 18.65 -13.30 7.88
N LEU A 162 18.42 -13.32 6.56
CA LEU A 162 18.13 -14.56 5.82
C LEU A 162 19.34 -15.51 5.79
N GLU A 163 20.55 -14.98 5.63
CA GLU A 163 21.80 -15.75 5.72
C GLU A 163 21.94 -16.45 7.09
N GLN A 164 21.59 -15.76 8.17
CA GLN A 164 21.57 -16.34 9.52
C GLN A 164 20.56 -17.47 9.64
N ALA A 165 19.36 -17.32 9.07
CA ALA A 165 18.36 -18.37 9.04
C ALA A 165 18.89 -19.63 8.32
N CYS A 166 19.56 -19.46 7.17
CA CYS A 166 20.16 -20.55 6.42
C CYS A 166 21.31 -21.24 7.18
N LYS A 167 22.12 -20.47 7.92
CA LYS A 167 23.16 -21.02 8.82
C LYS A 167 22.53 -21.83 9.95
N ILE A 168 21.46 -21.33 10.55
CA ILE A 168 20.75 -22.03 11.62
C ILE A 168 20.18 -23.36 11.11
N HIS A 169 19.53 -23.38 9.94
CA HIS A 169 19.04 -24.61 9.32
C HIS A 169 20.15 -25.65 9.09
N ARG A 170 21.30 -25.21 8.56
CA ARG A 170 22.44 -26.09 8.30
C ARG A 170 23.05 -26.66 9.60
N ASP A 171 23.17 -25.83 10.61
CA ASP A 171 23.97 -26.12 11.80
C ASP A 171 23.14 -26.76 12.94
N TYR A 172 21.80 -26.61 12.90
CA TYR A 172 20.89 -27.08 13.96
C TYR A 172 19.61 -27.72 13.39
N PRO A 173 19.13 -28.84 13.98
CA PRO A 173 17.89 -29.52 13.55
C PRO A 173 16.63 -28.85 14.13
N VAL A 174 16.58 -27.51 14.13
CA VAL A 174 15.43 -26.74 14.66
C VAL A 174 14.40 -26.39 13.58
N TRP A 175 14.76 -26.58 12.32
CA TRP A 175 13.95 -26.30 11.16
C TRP A 175 13.56 -27.64 10.52
N GLY A 176 12.39 -28.15 10.90
CA GLY A 176 11.86 -29.42 10.40
C GLY A 176 11.51 -29.38 8.91
N ASN A 177 11.42 -30.55 8.27
CA ASN A 177 11.10 -30.66 6.84
C ASN A 177 9.70 -30.09 6.50
N ASN A 178 8.81 -30.09 7.50
CA ASN A 178 7.46 -29.55 7.44
C ASN A 178 7.36 -28.03 7.67
N LEU A 179 8.48 -27.33 7.87
CA LEU A 179 8.50 -25.87 7.91
C LEU A 179 9.06 -25.32 6.60
N LYS A 180 8.22 -24.66 5.82
CA LYS A 180 8.60 -24.04 4.55
C LYS A 180 8.49 -22.52 4.64
N TRP A 181 9.46 -21.81 4.08
CA TRP A 181 9.40 -20.35 3.96
C TRP A 181 9.25 -19.93 2.50
N ILE A 182 8.40 -18.94 2.26
CA ILE A 182 8.37 -18.22 0.99
C ILE A 182 8.93 -16.81 1.21
N ILE A 183 9.89 -16.43 0.39
CA ILE A 183 10.41 -15.06 0.32
C ILE A 183 10.21 -14.49 -1.08
N LEU A 184 9.84 -13.22 -1.15
CA LEU A 184 9.71 -12.51 -2.41
C LEU A 184 10.96 -11.70 -2.71
N ASP A 185 11.40 -11.76 -3.95
CA ASP A 185 12.49 -10.96 -4.50
C ASP A 185 12.02 -10.24 -5.76
N ASN A 186 12.71 -9.16 -6.13
CA ASN A 186 12.41 -8.40 -7.32
C ASN A 186 13.02 -9.08 -8.55
N GLU A 187 12.22 -9.39 -9.57
CA GLU A 187 12.71 -10.01 -10.80
C GLU A 187 13.71 -9.12 -11.56
N GLN A 188 13.45 -7.81 -11.63
CA GLN A 188 14.23 -6.85 -12.40
C GLN A 188 15.52 -6.42 -11.67
N GLN A 189 15.49 -6.38 -10.33
CA GLN A 189 16.62 -6.05 -9.47
C GLN A 189 16.75 -7.04 -8.31
N PRO A 190 17.17 -8.30 -8.57
CA PRO A 190 17.13 -9.32 -7.54
C PRO A 190 18.13 -9.07 -6.41
N GLY A 191 17.61 -8.92 -5.20
CA GLY A 191 18.38 -8.69 -3.98
C GLY A 191 19.03 -9.95 -3.45
N PHE A 192 18.48 -11.15 -3.67
CA PHE A 192 18.95 -12.37 -2.97
C PHE A 192 19.73 -13.34 -3.86
N ASN A 193 20.25 -12.89 -5.01
CA ASN A 193 21.02 -13.74 -5.93
C ASN A 193 22.22 -14.42 -5.25
N ARG A 194 23.01 -13.64 -4.50
CA ARG A 194 24.19 -14.17 -3.81
C ARG A 194 23.78 -15.17 -2.72
N LEU A 195 22.74 -14.87 -1.95
CA LEU A 195 22.22 -15.76 -0.92
C LEU A 195 21.81 -17.12 -1.52
N ALA A 196 21.05 -17.12 -2.62
CA ALA A 196 20.64 -18.35 -3.28
C ALA A 196 21.84 -19.14 -3.86
N GLN A 197 22.89 -18.47 -4.31
CA GLN A 197 24.14 -19.11 -4.77
C GLN A 197 24.96 -19.71 -3.63
N ASP A 198 24.96 -19.06 -2.45
CA ASP A 198 25.70 -19.51 -1.28
C ASP A 198 24.99 -20.66 -0.55
N TYR A 199 23.66 -20.80 -0.72
CA TYR A 199 22.81 -21.83 -0.10
C TYR A 199 21.91 -22.58 -1.11
N PRO A 200 22.47 -23.22 -2.14
CA PRO A 200 21.69 -23.87 -3.20
C PRO A 200 20.95 -25.13 -2.73
N GLU A 201 21.39 -25.74 -1.62
CA GLU A 201 20.75 -26.90 -0.98
C GLU A 201 19.62 -26.49 -0.02
N GLN A 202 19.30 -25.20 0.07
CA GLN A 202 18.22 -24.69 0.94
C GLN A 202 17.23 -23.79 0.22
N ILE A 203 17.64 -23.13 -0.88
CA ILE A 203 16.83 -22.12 -1.56
C ILE A 203 16.52 -22.56 -2.99
N LEU A 204 15.25 -22.82 -3.27
CA LEU A 204 14.77 -22.93 -4.65
C LEU A 204 14.43 -21.52 -5.17
N SER A 205 15.06 -21.08 -6.25
CA SER A 205 14.75 -19.80 -6.88
C SER A 205 13.94 -19.99 -8.16
N GLN A 206 12.71 -19.50 -8.19
CA GLN A 206 11.82 -19.54 -9.36
C GLN A 206 11.45 -18.12 -9.80
N THR A 207 11.12 -17.97 -11.08
CA THR A 207 10.47 -16.76 -11.63
C THR A 207 9.12 -17.22 -12.17
N PRO A 208 8.00 -16.85 -11.52
CA PRO A 208 6.66 -17.12 -12.04
C PRO A 208 6.49 -16.55 -13.46
N PRO A 209 6.10 -17.34 -14.48
CA PRO A 209 5.90 -16.85 -15.85
C PRO A 209 4.54 -16.15 -16.00
N LEU A 210 4.33 -15.11 -15.17
CA LEU A 210 3.07 -14.39 -15.06
C LEU A 210 2.91 -13.39 -16.20
N ASN A 211 1.69 -13.27 -16.70
CA ASN A 211 1.30 -12.27 -17.69
C ASN A 211 0.00 -11.60 -17.26
N LEU A 212 0.08 -10.78 -16.21
CA LEU A 212 -1.10 -10.09 -15.67
C LEU A 212 -1.74 -9.17 -16.70
N GLN A 213 -0.92 -8.48 -17.53
CA GLN A 213 -1.42 -7.65 -18.61
C GLN A 213 -2.25 -8.44 -19.62
N GLY A 214 -1.73 -9.57 -20.09
CA GLY A 214 -2.44 -10.45 -21.00
C GLY A 214 -3.74 -10.99 -20.39
N ALA A 215 -3.73 -11.33 -19.11
CA ALA A 215 -4.92 -11.82 -18.41
C ALA A 215 -6.00 -10.72 -18.28
N ILE A 216 -5.62 -9.49 -17.90
CA ILE A 216 -6.54 -8.35 -17.83
C ILE A 216 -7.10 -8.03 -19.22
N ASN A 217 -6.25 -8.01 -20.26
CA ASN A 217 -6.70 -7.77 -21.63
C ASN A 217 -7.68 -8.84 -22.10
N GLN A 218 -7.44 -10.12 -21.79
CA GLN A 218 -8.39 -11.17 -22.12
C GLN A 218 -9.73 -11.01 -21.39
N VAL A 219 -9.73 -10.60 -20.12
CA VAL A 219 -10.97 -10.30 -19.38
C VAL A 219 -11.72 -9.13 -20.02
N LEU A 220 -11.00 -8.09 -20.46
CA LEU A 220 -11.59 -6.94 -21.13
C LEU A 220 -12.15 -7.32 -22.51
N GLU A 221 -11.45 -8.14 -23.29
CA GLU A 221 -11.92 -8.67 -24.57
C GLU A 221 -13.17 -9.54 -24.40
N GLU A 222 -13.22 -10.39 -23.37
CA GLU A 222 -14.39 -11.22 -23.05
C GLU A 222 -15.59 -10.38 -22.60
N ALA A 223 -15.34 -9.22 -21.97
CA ALA A 223 -16.34 -8.26 -21.54
C ALA A 223 -16.62 -7.13 -22.56
N ASP A 224 -15.99 -7.18 -23.74
CA ASP A 224 -16.16 -6.17 -24.78
C ASP A 224 -17.52 -6.34 -25.47
N ASP A 225 -18.42 -5.40 -25.21
CA ASP A 225 -19.75 -5.33 -25.82
C ASP A 225 -19.78 -4.43 -27.07
N GLY A 226 -18.61 -3.96 -27.54
CA GLY A 226 -18.46 -3.02 -28.65
C GLY A 226 -18.88 -1.60 -28.31
N SER A 227 -19.20 -1.30 -27.05
CA SER A 227 -19.55 0.04 -26.62
C SER A 227 -18.33 0.96 -26.50
N ASP A 228 -18.57 2.25 -26.62
CA ASP A 228 -17.57 3.29 -26.28
C ASP A 228 -17.02 3.10 -24.86
N GLY A 229 -17.83 2.57 -23.93
CA GLY A 229 -17.42 2.29 -22.55
C GLY A 229 -16.43 1.13 -22.44
N ALA A 230 -16.60 0.07 -23.23
CA ALA A 230 -15.64 -1.03 -23.31
C ALA A 230 -14.30 -0.55 -23.88
N GLY A 231 -14.33 0.20 -25.00
CA GLY A 231 -13.14 0.80 -25.58
C GLY A 231 -12.41 1.76 -24.62
N PHE A 232 -13.16 2.57 -23.86
CA PHE A 232 -12.58 3.46 -22.85
C PHE A 232 -11.86 2.69 -21.73
N ARG A 233 -12.45 1.61 -21.20
CA ARG A 233 -11.81 0.77 -20.18
C ARG A 233 -10.50 0.16 -20.67
N GLN A 234 -10.46 -0.31 -21.92
CA GLN A 234 -9.23 -0.82 -22.52
C GLN A 234 -8.15 0.25 -22.60
N PHE A 235 -8.49 1.46 -23.08
CA PHE A 235 -7.51 2.55 -23.14
C PHE A 235 -7.00 2.96 -21.75
N LEU A 236 -7.86 2.97 -20.73
CA LEU A 236 -7.44 3.30 -19.37
C LEU A 236 -6.45 2.27 -18.80
N VAL A 237 -6.65 0.98 -19.08
CA VAL A 237 -5.68 -0.08 -18.72
C VAL A 237 -4.37 0.11 -19.48
N ASP A 238 -4.43 0.30 -20.80
CA ASP A 238 -3.24 0.54 -21.63
C ASP A 238 -2.44 1.76 -21.14
N MET A 239 -3.12 2.84 -20.74
CA MET A 239 -2.48 4.03 -20.17
C MET A 239 -1.75 3.73 -18.85
N ASN A 240 -2.34 2.96 -17.95
CA ASN A 240 -1.68 2.57 -16.69
C ASN A 240 -0.39 1.79 -16.96
N TYR A 241 -0.42 0.85 -17.91
CA TYR A 241 0.78 0.14 -18.34
C TYR A 241 1.81 1.06 -18.97
N ALA A 242 1.39 2.04 -19.78
CA ALA A 242 2.30 3.01 -20.38
C ALA A 242 2.98 3.89 -19.31
N VAL A 243 2.25 4.32 -18.27
CA VAL A 243 2.81 5.06 -17.12
C VAL A 243 3.82 4.21 -16.36
N GLN A 244 3.49 2.95 -16.04
CA GLN A 244 4.36 2.03 -15.30
C GLN A 244 5.67 1.75 -16.05
N ASN A 245 5.59 1.59 -17.38
CA ASN A 245 6.75 1.34 -18.23
C ASN A 245 7.48 2.62 -18.68
N ASN A 246 7.00 3.79 -18.24
CA ASN A 246 7.50 5.10 -18.67
C ASN A 246 7.50 5.26 -20.21
N ASP A 247 6.53 4.65 -20.89
CA ASP A 247 6.31 4.77 -22.34
C ASP A 247 5.40 5.94 -22.65
N LEU A 248 6.02 7.12 -22.76
CA LEU A 248 5.27 8.36 -22.95
C LEU A 248 4.54 8.41 -24.31
N ASN A 249 5.10 7.78 -25.35
CA ASN A 249 4.50 7.80 -26.69
C ASN A 249 3.18 7.02 -26.69
N GLU A 250 3.18 5.83 -26.08
CA GLU A 250 1.96 5.03 -25.98
C GLU A 250 0.95 5.70 -25.03
N LEU A 251 1.42 6.31 -23.94
CA LEU A 251 0.56 7.08 -23.03
C LEU A 251 -0.17 8.21 -23.77
N GLU A 252 0.56 9.04 -24.52
CA GLU A 252 -0.01 10.14 -25.30
C GLU A 252 -1.05 9.62 -26.30
N LYS A 253 -0.69 8.64 -27.12
CA LYS A 253 -1.59 8.05 -28.12
C LYS A 253 -2.87 7.46 -27.50
N LYS A 254 -2.75 6.72 -26.40
CA LYS A 254 -3.89 6.07 -25.74
C LYS A 254 -4.77 7.09 -25.02
N SER A 255 -4.17 8.11 -24.42
CA SER A 255 -4.90 9.20 -23.79
C SER A 255 -5.73 10.00 -24.79
N GLU A 256 -5.20 10.30 -25.98
CA GLU A 256 -5.95 11.03 -27.02
C GLU A 256 -7.17 10.23 -27.49
N ALA A 257 -7.01 8.92 -27.67
CA ALA A 257 -8.12 8.04 -28.02
C ALA A 257 -9.18 7.98 -26.90
N ALA A 258 -8.76 7.87 -25.64
CA ALA A 258 -9.66 7.86 -24.48
C ALA A 258 -10.40 9.20 -24.31
N LEU A 259 -9.71 10.32 -24.46
CA LEU A 259 -10.31 11.66 -24.44
C LEU A 259 -11.33 11.82 -25.56
N GLY A 260 -11.02 11.40 -26.79
CA GLY A 260 -11.96 11.46 -27.90
C GLY A 260 -13.27 10.70 -27.62
N ILE A 261 -13.20 9.53 -27.00
CA ILE A 261 -14.39 8.78 -26.57
C ILE A 261 -15.15 9.54 -25.47
N ALA A 262 -14.46 10.00 -24.43
CA ALA A 262 -15.08 10.65 -23.29
C ALA A 262 -15.68 12.02 -23.65
N GLU A 263 -15.09 12.75 -24.60
CA GLU A 263 -15.63 13.99 -25.17
C GLU A 263 -16.90 13.74 -25.98
N LYS A 264 -16.85 12.78 -26.91
CA LYS A 264 -18.01 12.37 -27.73
C LYS A 264 -19.23 12.02 -26.87
N ASN A 265 -19.00 11.35 -25.73
CA ASN A 265 -20.06 10.91 -24.83
C ASN A 265 -20.35 11.86 -23.66
N GLN A 266 -19.63 13.00 -23.58
CA GLN A 266 -19.78 13.99 -22.51
C GLN A 266 -19.57 13.41 -21.10
N TRP A 267 -18.58 12.53 -20.97
CA TRP A 267 -18.12 11.93 -19.70
C TRP A 267 -17.02 12.79 -19.09
N SER A 268 -17.41 13.91 -18.47
CA SER A 268 -16.47 14.89 -17.91
C SER A 268 -15.57 14.30 -16.82
N ASP A 269 -16.10 13.43 -15.96
CA ASP A 269 -15.36 12.71 -14.92
C ASP A 269 -14.26 11.81 -15.51
N MET A 270 -14.58 11.13 -16.61
CA MET A 270 -13.63 10.27 -17.33
C MET A 270 -12.55 11.07 -18.06
N GLN A 271 -12.91 12.21 -18.68
CA GLN A 271 -11.93 13.12 -19.27
C GLN A 271 -10.91 13.60 -18.23
N VAL A 272 -11.40 14.03 -17.05
CA VAL A 272 -10.53 14.47 -15.95
C VAL A 272 -9.62 13.33 -15.50
N THR A 273 -10.15 12.11 -15.35
CA THR A 273 -9.35 10.93 -14.96
C THR A 273 -8.21 10.67 -15.95
N VAL A 274 -8.47 10.74 -17.25
CA VAL A 274 -7.46 10.56 -18.30
C VAL A 274 -6.38 11.64 -18.24
N LEU A 275 -6.77 12.91 -18.04
CA LEU A 275 -5.83 14.02 -17.91
C LEU A 275 -4.95 13.88 -16.66
N LEU A 276 -5.53 13.52 -15.51
CA LEU A 276 -4.76 13.29 -14.27
C LEU A 276 -3.76 12.13 -14.42
N LEU A 277 -4.16 11.04 -15.08
CA LEU A 277 -3.27 9.90 -15.34
C LEU A 277 -2.16 10.24 -16.33
N ARG A 278 -2.45 11.03 -17.36
CA ARG A 278 -1.41 11.47 -18.30
C ARG A 278 -0.45 12.46 -17.64
N ALA A 279 -0.96 13.37 -16.80
CA ALA A 279 -0.13 14.27 -16.00
C ALA A 279 0.86 13.52 -15.11
N SER A 280 0.45 12.42 -14.46
CA SER A 280 1.37 11.61 -13.65
C SER A 280 2.47 10.95 -14.49
N GLY A 281 2.14 10.46 -15.70
CA GLY A 281 3.14 9.99 -16.66
C GLY A 281 4.12 11.07 -17.10
N TYR A 282 3.64 12.29 -17.35
CA TYR A 282 4.51 13.44 -17.63
C TYR A 282 5.44 13.76 -16.45
N LEU A 283 4.95 13.71 -15.21
CA LEU A 283 5.78 13.92 -14.02
C LEU A 283 6.87 12.85 -13.88
N ASN A 284 6.54 11.57 -14.10
CA ASN A 284 7.54 10.48 -14.12
C ASN A 284 8.62 10.73 -15.18
N ALA A 285 8.24 11.27 -16.34
CA ALA A 285 9.14 11.66 -17.42
C ALA A 285 9.80 13.04 -17.21
N LYS A 286 9.61 13.69 -16.06
CA LYS A 286 10.12 15.03 -15.71
C LYS A 286 9.68 16.14 -16.69
N ARG A 287 8.49 16.03 -17.27
CA ARG A 287 7.88 17.02 -18.17
C ARG A 287 6.83 17.84 -17.42
N LEU A 288 7.29 18.68 -16.50
CA LEU A 288 6.40 19.45 -15.61
C LEU A 288 5.38 20.30 -16.39
N ASP A 289 5.81 21.06 -17.41
CA ASP A 289 4.91 21.96 -18.13
C ASP A 289 3.76 21.21 -18.82
N ASN A 290 4.00 20.00 -19.33
CA ASN A 290 2.96 19.14 -19.89
C ASN A 290 1.99 18.66 -18.81
N ALA A 291 2.49 18.26 -17.63
CA ALA A 291 1.64 17.88 -16.51
C ALA A 291 0.77 19.04 -16.01
N LEU A 292 1.33 20.25 -15.92
CA LEU A 292 0.59 21.44 -15.52
C LEU A 292 -0.53 21.78 -16.51
N GLN A 293 -0.27 21.66 -17.82
CA GLN A 293 -1.30 21.84 -18.84
C GLN A 293 -2.45 20.84 -18.64
N ASP A 294 -2.13 19.55 -18.44
CA ASP A 294 -3.16 18.53 -18.20
C ASP A 294 -3.95 18.78 -16.91
N TYR A 295 -3.30 19.26 -15.84
CA TYR A 295 -4.02 19.65 -14.61
C TYR A 295 -4.97 20.82 -14.85
N GLN A 296 -4.56 21.83 -15.61
CA GLN A 296 -5.40 22.99 -15.92
C GLN A 296 -6.58 22.62 -16.82
N ASP A 297 -6.35 21.76 -17.81
CA ASP A 297 -7.41 21.22 -18.65
C ASP A 297 -8.39 20.37 -17.80
N ALA A 298 -7.87 19.57 -16.88
CA ALA A 298 -8.68 18.80 -15.93
C ALA A 298 -9.54 19.71 -15.04
N GLN A 299 -8.99 20.81 -14.52
CA GLN A 299 -9.76 21.79 -13.74
C GLN A 299 -10.90 22.40 -14.57
N ALA A 300 -10.63 22.78 -15.82
CA ALA A 300 -11.64 23.36 -16.70
C ALA A 300 -12.80 22.38 -17.02
N VAL A 301 -12.45 21.12 -17.31
CA VAL A 301 -13.44 20.05 -17.56
C VAL A 301 -14.23 19.74 -16.28
N ALA A 302 -13.56 19.57 -15.14
CA ALA A 302 -14.19 19.28 -13.86
C ALA A 302 -15.15 20.40 -13.44
N ALA A 303 -14.74 21.67 -13.56
CA ALA A 303 -15.58 22.83 -13.26
C ALA A 303 -16.84 22.88 -14.15
N THR A 304 -16.72 22.49 -15.43
CA THR A 304 -17.86 22.37 -16.34
C THR A 304 -18.79 21.21 -15.93
N GLY A 305 -18.20 20.09 -15.51
CA GLY A 305 -18.92 18.94 -14.95
C GLY A 305 -19.70 19.29 -13.68
N VAL A 306 -19.10 20.02 -12.75
CA VAL A 306 -19.76 20.52 -11.52
C VAL A 306 -20.96 21.38 -11.85
N LYS A 307 -20.81 22.37 -12.76
CA LYS A 307 -21.92 23.23 -13.21
C LYS A 307 -23.05 22.44 -13.86
N SER A 308 -22.73 21.30 -14.45
CA SER A 308 -23.69 20.40 -15.10
C SER A 308 -24.18 19.28 -14.19
N ASN A 309 -23.88 19.33 -12.89
CA ASN A 309 -24.20 18.31 -11.88
C ASN A 309 -23.76 16.88 -12.28
N LYS A 310 -22.60 16.76 -12.92
CA LYS A 310 -21.98 15.46 -13.24
C LYS A 310 -21.41 14.85 -11.95
N PRO A 311 -21.83 13.64 -11.54
CA PRO A 311 -21.32 13.00 -10.33
C PRO A 311 -19.78 12.90 -10.32
N GLY A 312 -19.17 13.12 -9.17
CA GLY A 312 -17.72 12.96 -8.95
C GLY A 312 -16.84 14.09 -9.49
N CYS A 313 -17.35 14.96 -10.36
CA CYS A 313 -16.58 16.10 -10.90
C CYS A 313 -16.20 17.12 -9.83
N ASP A 314 -16.96 17.23 -8.75
CA ASP A 314 -16.65 18.04 -7.56
C ASP A 314 -15.35 17.56 -6.89
N LYS A 315 -15.27 16.27 -6.58
CA LYS A 315 -14.07 15.66 -5.99
C LYS A 315 -12.88 15.73 -6.95
N LEU A 316 -13.11 15.48 -8.23
CA LEU A 316 -12.08 15.55 -9.26
C LEU A 316 -11.55 16.97 -9.47
N LEU A 317 -12.39 18.00 -9.29
CA LEU A 317 -11.96 19.40 -9.34
C LEU A 317 -10.96 19.70 -8.22
N PHE A 318 -11.28 19.30 -6.99
CA PHE A 318 -10.33 19.41 -5.87
C PHE A 318 -9.03 18.65 -6.17
N GLN A 319 -9.14 17.41 -6.64
CA GLN A 319 -7.99 16.56 -6.96
C GLN A 319 -7.07 17.20 -8.01
N ALA A 320 -7.62 17.86 -9.03
CA ALA A 320 -6.82 18.52 -10.06
C ALA A 320 -6.02 19.72 -9.50
N HIS A 321 -6.64 20.56 -8.66
CA HIS A 321 -5.95 21.70 -8.04
C HIS A 321 -4.88 21.27 -7.02
N ILE A 322 -5.19 20.30 -6.15
CA ILE A 322 -4.21 19.84 -5.15
C ILE A 322 -3.02 19.12 -5.81
N SER A 323 -3.26 18.41 -6.92
CA SER A 323 -2.21 17.73 -7.69
C SER A 323 -1.31 18.74 -8.41
N GLU A 324 -1.88 19.79 -9.01
CA GLU A 324 -1.12 20.90 -9.60
C GLU A 324 -0.21 21.57 -8.54
N GLY A 325 -0.79 21.92 -7.39
CA GLY A 325 -0.03 22.52 -6.27
C GLY A 325 1.10 21.62 -5.79
N SER A 326 0.88 20.31 -5.72
CA SER A 326 1.89 19.33 -5.32
C SER A 326 3.02 19.20 -6.35
N ALA A 327 2.70 19.20 -7.65
CA ALA A 327 3.70 19.18 -8.72
C ALA A 327 4.56 20.45 -8.71
N LEU A 328 3.94 21.63 -8.56
CA LEU A 328 4.64 22.91 -8.43
C LEU A 328 5.52 22.96 -7.18
N LEU A 329 5.03 22.41 -6.06
CA LEU A 329 5.78 22.33 -4.82
C LEU A 329 7.04 21.45 -4.96
N ALA A 330 6.91 20.29 -5.61
CA ALA A 330 8.03 19.39 -5.87
C ALA A 330 9.12 20.06 -6.74
N ASP A 331 8.71 20.91 -7.69
CA ASP A 331 9.61 21.72 -8.51
C ASP A 331 10.06 23.04 -7.84
N LYS A 332 9.64 23.30 -6.60
CA LYS A 332 9.99 24.48 -5.81
C LYS A 332 9.47 25.80 -6.39
N ARG A 333 8.42 25.75 -7.23
CA ARG A 333 7.68 26.92 -7.72
C ARG A 333 6.69 27.40 -6.66
N TYR A 334 7.22 27.82 -5.51
CA TYR A 334 6.44 28.01 -4.28
C TYR A 334 5.33 29.05 -4.38
N ASP A 335 5.49 30.13 -5.14
CA ASP A 335 4.45 31.17 -5.24
C ASP A 335 3.23 30.66 -6.01
N GLU A 336 3.47 29.91 -7.09
CA GLU A 336 2.42 29.27 -7.89
C GLU A 336 1.77 28.12 -7.13
N ALA A 337 2.57 27.28 -6.45
CA ALA A 337 2.05 26.23 -5.58
C ALA A 337 1.14 26.80 -4.48
N ALA A 338 1.52 27.92 -3.86
CA ALA A 338 0.72 28.58 -2.84
C ALA A 338 -0.63 29.07 -3.35
N GLU A 339 -0.72 29.47 -4.62
CA GLU A 339 -1.97 29.86 -5.26
C GLU A 339 -2.84 28.64 -5.59
N ALA A 340 -2.27 27.57 -6.14
CA ALA A 340 -2.98 26.31 -6.37
C ALA A 340 -3.56 25.72 -5.07
N PHE A 341 -2.78 25.72 -3.99
CA PHE A 341 -3.25 25.30 -2.66
C PHE A 341 -4.28 26.26 -2.04
N ARG A 342 -4.27 27.54 -2.42
CA ARG A 342 -5.33 28.47 -2.02
C ARG A 342 -6.66 28.05 -2.64
N GLN A 343 -6.64 27.76 -3.93
CA GLN A 343 -7.81 27.39 -4.72
C GLN A 343 -8.36 26.03 -4.27
N SER A 344 -7.50 25.04 -4.04
CA SER A 344 -7.93 23.74 -3.49
C SER A 344 -8.58 23.88 -2.11
N ALA A 345 -8.08 24.78 -1.26
CA ALA A 345 -8.69 25.05 0.05
C ALA A 345 -10.10 25.66 -0.06
N ASP A 346 -10.29 26.60 -0.98
CA ASP A 346 -11.60 27.24 -1.22
C ASP A 346 -12.61 26.19 -1.74
N ILE A 347 -12.18 25.34 -2.68
CA ILE A 347 -13.02 24.26 -3.24
C ILE A 347 -13.41 23.24 -2.15
N ALA A 348 -12.46 22.81 -1.31
CA ALA A 348 -12.73 21.89 -0.22
C ALA A 348 -13.69 22.49 0.81
N GLU A 349 -13.58 23.79 1.09
CA GLU A 349 -14.50 24.50 1.98
C GLU A 349 -15.92 24.56 1.41
N GLU A 350 -16.08 24.85 0.12
CA GLU A 350 -17.38 24.80 -0.58
C GLU A 350 -18.02 23.41 -0.55
N GLN A 351 -17.19 22.36 -0.57
CA GLN A 351 -17.63 20.96 -0.48
C GLN A 351 -17.91 20.49 0.96
N GLY A 352 -17.63 21.33 1.97
CA GLY A 352 -17.76 20.96 3.38
C GLY A 352 -16.68 20.00 3.87
N ASP A 353 -15.58 19.83 3.13
CA ASP A 353 -14.44 19.01 3.53
C ASP A 353 -13.42 19.85 4.33
N ALA A 354 -13.69 19.96 5.63
CA ALA A 354 -12.84 20.70 6.55
C ALA A 354 -11.42 20.12 6.66
N MET A 355 -11.24 18.81 6.50
CA MET A 355 -9.93 18.17 6.57
C MET A 355 -9.05 18.58 5.39
N MET A 356 -9.60 18.51 4.18
CA MET A 356 -8.89 18.87 2.96
C MET A 356 -8.67 20.37 2.81
N SER A 357 -9.61 21.19 3.30
CA SER A 357 -9.43 22.64 3.34
C SER A 357 -8.29 23.02 4.30
N MET A 358 -8.26 22.45 5.52
CA MET A 358 -7.17 22.65 6.47
C MET A 358 -5.81 22.21 5.89
N GLU A 359 -5.75 21.04 5.26
CA GLU A 359 -4.51 20.52 4.67
C GLU A 359 -3.99 21.42 3.54
N SER A 360 -4.89 21.87 2.66
CA SER A 360 -4.55 22.82 1.59
C SER A 360 -3.99 24.14 2.16
N ARG A 361 -4.60 24.69 3.23
CA ARG A 361 -4.08 25.90 3.91
C ARG A 361 -2.71 25.65 4.57
N ARG A 362 -2.47 24.45 5.11
CA ARG A 362 -1.16 24.06 5.68
C ARG A 362 -0.08 24.04 4.59
N LEU A 363 -0.36 23.44 3.44
CA LEU A 363 0.55 23.38 2.30
C LEU A 363 0.80 24.77 1.69
N GLN A 364 -0.22 25.62 1.62
CA GLN A 364 -0.07 27.03 1.26
C GLN A 364 0.88 27.77 2.23
N SER A 365 0.68 27.62 3.55
CA SER A 365 1.57 28.20 4.55
C SER A 365 3.01 27.74 4.35
N TYR A 366 3.22 26.44 4.14
CA TYR A 366 4.54 25.88 3.89
C TYR A 366 5.21 26.53 2.67
N CYS A 367 4.49 26.76 1.58
CA CYS A 367 5.02 27.46 0.42
C CYS A 367 5.49 28.89 0.76
N PHE A 368 4.71 29.64 1.54
CA PHE A 368 5.11 30.97 2.01
C PHE A 368 6.29 30.95 2.99
N GLU A 369 6.43 29.89 3.81
CA GLU A 369 7.63 29.66 4.62
C GLU A 369 8.88 29.55 3.73
N GLN A 370 8.82 28.77 2.66
CA GLN A 370 9.93 28.60 1.72
C GLN A 370 10.29 29.91 1.01
N LEU A 371 9.29 30.75 0.72
CA LEU A 371 9.47 32.11 0.18
C LEU A 371 9.95 33.12 1.24
N LYS A 372 10.17 32.70 2.49
CA LYS A 372 10.53 33.55 3.64
C LYS A 372 9.50 34.67 3.92
N ASN A 373 8.27 34.49 3.47
CA ASN A 373 7.17 35.43 3.71
C ASN A 373 6.36 34.99 4.92
N LYS A 374 6.93 35.22 6.12
CA LYS A 374 6.32 34.80 7.39
C LYS A 374 4.91 35.36 7.60
N ASN A 375 4.65 36.59 7.13
CA ASN A 375 3.33 37.21 7.29
C ASN A 375 2.25 36.45 6.50
N ARG A 376 2.52 36.11 5.23
CA ARG A 376 1.58 35.31 4.42
C ARG A 376 1.47 33.89 4.95
N ALA A 377 2.58 33.28 5.38
CA ALA A 377 2.58 31.94 5.97
C ALA A 377 1.71 31.89 7.23
N TRP A 378 1.90 32.84 8.15
CA TRP A 378 1.09 33.00 9.35
C TRP A 378 -0.39 33.17 9.04
N ALA A 379 -0.74 34.06 8.11
CA ALA A 379 -2.13 34.28 7.71
C ALA A 379 -2.78 32.99 7.17
N SER A 380 -2.11 32.27 6.27
CA SER A 380 -2.60 30.99 5.72
C SER A 380 -2.74 29.91 6.79
N ALA A 381 -1.77 29.79 7.69
CA ALA A 381 -1.81 28.81 8.76
C ALA A 381 -2.95 29.09 9.76
N LEU A 382 -3.23 30.36 10.06
CA LEU A 382 -4.37 30.75 10.89
C LEU A 382 -5.72 30.43 10.23
N LEU A 383 -5.85 30.58 8.91
CA LEU A 383 -7.05 30.12 8.19
C LEU A 383 -7.23 28.61 8.37
N GLY A 384 -6.14 27.83 8.24
CA GLY A 384 -6.17 26.40 8.51
C GLY A 384 -6.61 26.07 9.94
N LEU A 385 -6.13 26.81 10.95
CA LEU A 385 -6.51 26.60 12.35
C LEU A 385 -7.99 26.88 12.60
N ASN A 386 -8.55 27.90 11.94
CA ASN A 386 -9.96 28.21 12.05
C ASN A 386 -10.83 27.09 11.44
N VAL A 387 -10.43 26.54 10.30
CA VAL A 387 -11.09 25.36 9.71
C VAL A 387 -10.95 24.15 10.63
N ALA A 388 -9.77 23.92 11.21
CA ALA A 388 -9.53 22.78 12.10
C ALA A 388 -10.47 22.72 13.32
N ARG A 389 -10.98 23.88 13.78
CA ARG A 389 -11.95 23.95 14.89
C ARG A 389 -13.32 23.37 14.53
N THR A 390 -13.67 23.31 13.24
CA THR A 390 -14.94 22.72 12.77
C THR A 390 -14.86 21.20 12.61
N ILE A 391 -13.65 20.63 12.59
CA ILE A 391 -13.43 19.18 12.52
C ILE A 391 -13.91 18.53 13.84
N PRO A 392 -14.69 17.43 13.79
CA PRO A 392 -15.10 16.65 14.97
C PRO A 392 -13.91 16.18 15.81
N ALA A 393 -14.04 16.23 17.15
CA ALA A 393 -12.92 16.01 18.06
C ALA A 393 -12.26 14.62 17.92
N ASP A 394 -13.05 13.59 17.65
CA ASP A 394 -12.62 12.20 17.41
C ASP A 394 -11.81 12.03 16.11
N GLN A 395 -11.99 12.94 15.14
CA GLN A 395 -11.32 12.90 13.84
C GLN A 395 -10.02 13.71 13.81
N ARG A 396 -9.85 14.69 14.70
CA ARG A 396 -8.70 15.62 14.69
C ARG A 396 -7.34 14.92 14.76
N GLN A 397 -7.24 13.84 15.54
CA GLN A 397 -5.99 13.08 15.70
C GLN A 397 -5.55 12.33 14.43
N TYR A 398 -6.48 12.06 13.51
CA TYR A 398 -6.21 11.39 12.24
C TYR A 398 -5.98 12.38 11.08
N SER A 399 -6.01 13.69 11.37
CA SER A 399 -5.79 14.76 10.40
C SER A 399 -4.34 15.27 10.43
N THR A 400 -4.02 16.20 9.54
CA THR A 400 -2.72 16.89 9.52
C THR A 400 -2.62 18.06 10.50
N LEU A 401 -3.58 18.21 11.42
CA LEU A 401 -3.62 19.27 12.43
C LEU A 401 -2.33 19.36 13.29
N PRO A 402 -1.70 18.27 13.75
CA PRO A 402 -0.42 18.37 14.47
C PRO A 402 0.66 19.11 13.65
N TYR A 403 0.76 18.79 12.36
CA TYR A 403 1.73 19.42 11.44
C TYR A 403 1.41 20.89 11.16
N LEU A 404 0.11 21.25 11.14
CA LEU A 404 -0.31 22.65 11.06
C LEU A 404 0.06 23.43 12.33
N GLY A 405 -0.11 22.84 13.51
CA GLY A 405 0.32 23.43 14.79
C GLY A 405 1.83 23.71 14.82
N GLU A 406 2.64 22.77 14.33
CA GLU A 406 4.08 22.98 14.19
C GLU A 406 4.41 24.12 13.22
N ALA A 407 3.70 24.21 12.09
CA ALA A 407 3.88 25.30 11.14
C ALA A 407 3.57 26.65 11.79
N LEU A 408 2.42 26.79 12.45
CA LEU A 408 2.04 27.98 13.21
C LEU A 408 3.13 28.41 14.20
N VAL A 409 3.69 27.47 14.97
CA VAL A 409 4.77 27.75 15.92
C VAL A 409 6.04 28.28 15.23
N ARG A 410 6.37 27.81 14.02
CA ARG A 410 7.53 28.28 13.25
C ARG A 410 7.31 29.67 12.66
N VAL A 411 6.10 29.96 12.20
CA VAL A 411 5.75 31.20 11.49
C VAL A 411 5.18 32.30 12.37
N ALA A 412 4.90 32.02 13.64
CA ALA A 412 4.40 32.99 14.61
C ALA A 412 5.26 34.27 14.61
N PRO A 413 4.63 35.46 14.59
CA PRO A 413 5.33 36.73 14.52
C PRO A 413 6.09 37.05 15.82
N ASP A 414 5.60 36.58 16.96
CA ASP A 414 6.17 36.83 18.27
C ASP A 414 5.92 35.68 19.27
N ARG A 415 6.37 35.87 20.51
CA ARG A 415 6.25 34.87 21.59
C ARG A 415 4.82 34.75 22.14
N GLU A 416 4.04 35.82 22.06
CA GLU A 416 2.67 35.85 22.56
C GLU A 416 1.78 34.99 21.65
N GLU A 417 1.86 35.23 20.33
CA GLU A 417 1.15 34.43 19.34
C GLU A 417 1.58 32.96 19.36
N LYS A 418 2.87 32.69 19.55
CA LYS A 418 3.35 31.32 19.74
C LYS A 418 2.73 30.66 20.98
N SER A 419 2.54 31.39 22.07
CA SER A 419 1.89 30.89 23.28
C SER A 419 0.40 30.64 23.05
N HIS A 420 -0.30 31.50 22.31
CA HIS A 420 -1.70 31.29 21.91
C HIS A 420 -1.86 30.05 21.03
N VAL A 421 -0.94 29.82 20.08
CA VAL A 421 -0.93 28.59 19.27
C VAL A 421 -0.75 27.38 20.17
N HIS A 422 0.22 27.39 21.09
CA HIS A 422 0.43 26.27 22.01
C HIS A 422 -0.85 25.94 22.79
N GLN A 423 -1.53 26.95 23.34
CA GLN A 423 -2.79 26.75 24.05
C GLN A 423 -3.87 26.18 23.13
N ALA A 424 -4.08 26.76 21.95
CA ALA A 424 -5.10 26.31 21.01
C ALA A 424 -4.88 24.86 20.56
N MET A 425 -3.62 24.47 20.33
CA MET A 425 -3.28 23.10 19.95
C MET A 425 -3.45 22.12 21.11
N THR A 426 -3.12 22.53 22.35
CA THR A 426 -3.42 21.75 23.55
C THR A 426 -4.92 21.55 23.73
N ASP A 427 -5.75 22.57 23.48
CA ASP A 427 -7.19 22.46 23.59
C ASP A 427 -7.79 21.52 22.51
N LEU A 428 -7.18 21.50 21.32
CA LEU A 428 -7.67 20.71 20.18
C LEU A 428 -7.19 19.25 20.18
N LEU A 429 -5.97 18.98 20.66
CA LEU A 429 -5.28 17.69 20.54
C LEU A 429 -4.72 17.14 21.87
N GLY A 430 -4.77 17.91 22.95
CA GLY A 430 -4.17 17.57 24.25
C GLY A 430 -2.68 17.93 24.37
N ASP A 431 -2.12 17.75 25.57
CA ASP A 431 -0.75 18.18 25.93
C ASP A 431 0.37 17.51 25.12
N ALA A 432 0.08 16.37 24.50
CA ALA A 432 1.05 15.56 23.75
C ALA A 432 1.09 15.87 22.25
N TRP A 433 0.45 16.96 21.78
CA TRP A 433 0.28 17.25 20.35
C TRP A 433 1.57 17.43 19.56
N GLN A 434 2.70 17.72 20.23
CA GLN A 434 4.03 17.86 19.60
C GLN A 434 4.81 16.54 19.47
N LYS A 435 4.28 15.43 19.99
CA LYS A 435 4.88 14.12 19.72
C LYS A 435 4.51 13.74 18.30
N PRO A 436 5.46 13.25 17.48
CA PRO A 436 5.15 12.90 16.10
C PRO A 436 4.06 11.83 16.09
N ALA A 437 2.87 12.20 15.61
CA ALA A 437 1.92 11.21 15.10
C ALA A 437 2.66 10.38 14.05
N ARG A 438 2.43 9.06 14.01
CA ARG A 438 2.98 8.16 12.99
C ARG A 438 2.94 8.87 11.62
N LYS A 439 4.09 8.96 10.95
CA LYS A 439 4.21 9.70 9.68
C LYS A 439 3.06 9.31 8.75
N PRO A 440 2.30 10.27 8.18
CA PRO A 440 1.41 9.95 7.08
C PRO A 440 2.26 9.45 5.92
N VAL A 441 1.76 8.41 5.24
CA VAL A 441 2.34 7.85 4.03
C VAL A 441 2.48 8.99 3.02
N SER A 442 3.72 9.31 2.64
CA SER A 442 4.00 10.26 1.57
C SER A 442 3.47 9.70 0.25
N ALA A 443 2.64 10.49 -0.43
CA ALA A 443 2.22 10.27 -1.81
C ALA A 443 3.40 10.22 -2.78
#